data_AF-A0A0M3J8I0-F1
#
_entry.id   AF-A0A0M3J8I0-F1
#
_cell.length_a   1.000
_cell.length_b   1.000
_cell.length_c   1.000
_cell.angle_alpha   90.00
_cell.angle_beta   90.00
_cell.angle_gamma   90.00
#
_symmetry.space_group_name_H-M   'P 1'
#
loop_
_entity.id
_entity.type
_entity.pdbx_description
1 polymer ?
#
loop_
_entity_poly.entity_id
_entity_poly.type
_entity_poly.pdbx_seq_one_letter_code
_entity_poly.pdbx_strand_id
1 'polypeptide(L)'
;LFDYGPDKLAHVKSSLLAFCNKHLNKINLEVSDLETQFQDGVHLVLLMGLLEGYFVPLYSFHLQVSTHEQKVHNVAFAYQLMAEAGVQRPRARVQDIVNGDLKSTLRVLHSLFTKYKHV
;
A
#
# COMPACT_ATOMS: atom_id res chain seq x y z
N LEU A 1 -10.25 15.17 2.07
CA LEU A 1 -9.44 14.56 0.99
C LEU A 1 -10.32 14.15 -0.21
N PHE A 2 -11.39 13.38 -0.03
CA PHE A 2 -12.33 13.01 -1.10
C PHE A 2 -13.44 14.03 -1.38
N ASP A 3 -13.46 15.13 -0.65
CA ASP A 3 -14.41 16.24 -0.82
C ASP A 3 -13.92 17.29 -1.83
N TYR A 4 -12.68 17.14 -2.29
CA TYR A 4 -12.09 18.01 -3.29
C TYR A 4 -12.34 17.43 -4.67
N GLY A 5 -12.71 18.29 -5.63
CA GLY A 5 -13.11 17.91 -6.99
C GLY A 5 -12.11 17.01 -7.74
N PRO A 6 -12.55 16.40 -8.86
CA PRO A 6 -11.86 15.32 -9.58
C PRO A 6 -10.39 15.64 -9.93
N ASP A 7 -10.09 16.91 -10.20
CA ASP A 7 -8.76 17.41 -10.53
C ASP A 7 -7.72 17.17 -9.41
N LYS A 8 -8.09 17.46 -8.16
CA LYS A 8 -7.20 17.25 -7.00
C LYS A 8 -6.99 15.77 -6.72
N LEU A 9 -8.00 14.94 -6.96
CA LEU A 9 -7.87 13.49 -6.78
C LEU A 9 -6.88 12.88 -7.78
N ALA A 10 -6.91 13.33 -9.04
CA ALA A 10 -5.95 12.89 -10.06
C ALA A 10 -4.51 13.26 -9.67
N HIS A 11 -4.30 14.49 -9.18
CA HIS A 11 -2.98 14.93 -8.74
C HIS A 11 -2.46 14.13 -7.53
N VAL A 12 -3.33 13.83 -6.56
CA VAL A 12 -2.98 12.98 -5.40
C VAL A 12 -2.66 11.56 -5.85
N LYS A 13 -3.46 10.96 -6.74
CA LYS A 13 -3.17 9.63 -7.32
C LYS A 13 -1.78 9.60 -7.96
N SER A 14 -1.48 10.56 -8.83
CA SER A 14 -0.18 10.65 -9.50
C SER A 14 0.98 10.79 -8.52
N SER A 15 0.82 11.63 -7.49
CA SER A 15 1.84 11.81 -6.45
C SER A 15 2.09 10.54 -5.63
N LEU A 16 1.02 9.82 -5.26
CA LEU A 16 1.12 8.54 -4.54
C LEU A 16 1.74 7.44 -5.41
N LEU A 17 1.42 7.41 -6.70
CA LEU A 17 1.99 6.47 -7.65
C LEU A 17 3.48 6.71 -7.84
N ALA A 18 3.90 7.96 -8.01
CA ALA A 18 5.30 8.34 -8.06
C ALA A 18 6.04 7.95 -6.76
N PHE A 19 5.41 8.15 -5.59
CA PHE A 19 5.97 7.71 -4.32
C PHE A 19 6.15 6.19 -4.27
N CYS A 20 5.12 5.40 -4.60
CA CYS A 20 5.22 3.94 -4.60
C CYS A 20 6.32 3.46 -5.56
N ASN A 21 6.39 4.01 -6.77
CA ASN A 21 7.42 3.68 -7.76
C ASN A 21 8.82 4.09 -7.32
N LYS A 22 9.00 5.22 -6.63
CA LYS A 22 10.32 5.62 -6.07
C LYS A 22 10.92 4.52 -5.17
N HIS A 23 10.07 3.83 -4.40
CA HIS A 23 10.52 2.75 -3.51
C HIS A 23 10.54 1.40 -4.23
N LEU A 24 9.45 1.00 -4.89
CA LEU A 24 9.30 -0.31 -5.53
C LEU A 24 10.26 -0.53 -6.69
N ASN A 25 10.67 0.53 -7.40
CA ASN A 25 11.65 0.42 -8.48
C ASN A 25 13.05 -0.03 -7.96
N LYS A 26 13.35 0.16 -6.66
CA LYS A 26 14.57 -0.40 -6.03
C LYS A 26 14.66 -1.93 -6.12
N ILE A 27 13.53 -2.60 -6.29
CA ILE A 27 13.43 -4.06 -6.48
C ILE A 27 12.89 -4.43 -7.87
N ASN A 28 12.97 -3.51 -8.84
CA ASN A 28 12.47 -3.68 -10.21
C ASN A 28 10.96 -3.96 -10.29
N LEU A 29 10.18 -3.42 -9.35
CA LEU A 29 8.72 -3.42 -9.42
C LEU A 29 8.20 -2.04 -9.81
N GLU A 30 7.24 -2.02 -10.74
CA GLU A 30 6.53 -0.82 -11.17
C GLU A 30 5.04 -0.98 -10.93
N VAL A 31 4.43 0.10 -10.45
CA VAL A 31 3.00 0.24 -10.21
C VAL A 31 2.45 1.27 -11.18
N SER A 32 1.53 0.82 -12.02
CA SER A 32 0.81 1.63 -12.99
C SER A 32 -0.62 1.90 -12.54
N ASP A 33 -1.19 1.02 -11.72
CA ASP A 33 -2.55 1.16 -11.20
C ASP A 33 -2.64 0.92 -9.69
N LEU A 34 -2.99 1.96 -8.95
CA LEU A 34 -3.11 1.92 -7.49
C LEU A 34 -4.35 1.14 -7.00
N GLU A 35 -5.34 0.92 -7.86
CA GLU A 35 -6.62 0.30 -7.48
C GLU A 35 -6.51 -1.22 -7.46
N THR A 36 -5.91 -1.78 -8.50
CA THR A 36 -5.80 -3.22 -8.72
C THR A 36 -4.52 -3.81 -8.17
N GLN A 37 -3.37 -3.12 -8.23
CA GLN A 37 -2.10 -3.75 -7.84
C GLN A 37 -1.91 -3.89 -6.32
N PHE A 38 -2.63 -3.12 -5.50
CA PHE A 38 -2.54 -3.21 -4.04
C PHE A 38 -3.54 -4.18 -3.41
N GLN A 39 -4.53 -4.68 -4.17
CA GLN A 39 -5.60 -5.55 -3.66
C GLN A 39 -5.07 -6.86 -3.05
N ASP A 40 -3.97 -7.39 -3.60
CA ASP A 40 -3.36 -8.64 -3.18
C ASP A 40 -2.40 -8.48 -1.99
N GLY A 41 -2.21 -7.24 -1.51
CA GLY A 41 -1.40 -6.90 -0.35
C GLY A 41 0.12 -7.04 -0.55
N VAL A 42 0.59 -7.75 -1.58
CA VAL A 42 2.03 -7.94 -1.87
C VAL A 42 2.77 -6.62 -1.98
N HIS A 43 2.27 -5.70 -2.81
CA HIS A 43 2.88 -4.37 -2.99
C HIS A 43 2.87 -3.55 -1.68
N LEU A 44 1.85 -3.69 -0.82
CA LEU A 44 1.84 -3.01 0.49
C LEU A 44 2.94 -3.57 1.41
N VAL A 45 3.07 -4.88 1.49
CA VAL A 45 4.08 -5.54 2.33
C VAL A 45 5.48 -5.15 1.87
N LEU A 46 5.76 -5.26 0.57
CA LEU A 46 7.05 -4.89 -0.01
C LEU A 46 7.36 -3.40 0.18
N LEU A 47 6.38 -2.54 -0.05
CA LEU A 47 6.53 -1.10 0.17
C LEU A 47 6.88 -0.82 1.64
N MET A 48 6.22 -1.47 2.61
CA MET A 48 6.53 -1.28 4.03
C MET A 48 7.96 -1.66 4.38
N GLY A 49 8.46 -2.81 3.90
CA GLY A 49 9.86 -3.18 4.12
C GLY A 49 10.82 -2.14 3.53
N LEU A 50 10.57 -1.70 2.31
CA LEU A 50 11.40 -0.69 1.63
C LEU A 50 11.38 0.68 2.30
N LEU A 51 10.28 1.05 2.95
CA LEU A 51 10.14 2.29 3.71
C LEU A 51 10.90 2.24 5.05
N GLU A 52 10.85 1.09 5.73
CA GLU A 52 11.57 0.87 6.98
C GLU A 52 13.05 0.47 6.77
N GLY A 53 13.46 0.21 5.52
CA GLY A 53 14.83 -0.14 5.17
C GLY A 53 15.21 -1.60 5.46
N TYR A 54 14.24 -2.51 5.53
CA TYR A 54 14.47 -3.95 5.67
C TYR A 54 13.76 -4.76 4.59
N PHE A 55 14.24 -5.98 4.35
CA PHE A 55 13.55 -6.91 3.45
C PHE A 55 12.54 -7.74 4.24
N VAL A 56 11.28 -7.70 3.82
CA VAL A 56 10.27 -8.60 4.39
C VAL A 56 10.53 -10.01 3.89
N PRO A 57 10.70 -11.00 4.77
CA PRO A 57 10.90 -12.38 4.36
C PRO A 57 9.72 -12.89 3.52
N LEU A 58 10.04 -13.48 2.36
CA LEU A 58 9.04 -13.96 1.40
C LEU A 58 8.18 -15.12 1.92
N TYR A 59 8.59 -15.77 3.01
CA TYR A 59 7.80 -16.82 3.66
C TYR A 59 6.74 -16.26 4.62
N SER A 60 6.82 -14.97 5.00
CA SER A 60 5.86 -14.34 5.91
C SER A 60 4.59 -13.84 5.23
N PHE A 61 4.55 -13.84 3.90
CA PHE A 61 3.39 -13.43 3.11
C PHE A 61 3.34 -14.22 1.80
N HIS A 62 2.21 -14.20 1.11
CA HIS A 62 2.03 -14.92 -0.14
C HIS A 62 2.39 -14.05 -1.33
N LEU A 63 3.46 -14.37 -2.05
CA LEU A 63 3.81 -13.69 -3.31
C LEU A 63 2.83 -14.02 -4.45
N GLN A 64 2.50 -15.31 -4.59
CA GLN A 64 1.52 -15.77 -5.57
C GLN A 64 0.17 -15.91 -4.86
N VAL A 65 -0.61 -14.83 -4.92
CA VAL A 65 -1.91 -14.77 -4.28
C VAL A 65 -2.97 -15.35 -5.21
N SER A 66 -3.54 -16.49 -4.81
CA SER A 66 -4.56 -17.21 -5.59
C SER A 66 -5.92 -17.20 -4.91
N THR A 67 -5.97 -17.03 -3.59
CA THR A 67 -7.22 -17.06 -2.82
C THR A 67 -7.49 -15.74 -2.11
N HIS A 68 -8.76 -15.45 -1.86
CA HIS A 68 -9.18 -14.28 -1.10
C HIS A 68 -8.57 -14.26 0.31
N GLU A 69 -8.45 -15.41 0.97
CA GLU A 69 -7.83 -15.52 2.30
C GLU A 69 -6.36 -15.11 2.30
N GLN A 70 -5.61 -15.45 1.23
CA GLN A 70 -4.22 -15.02 1.08
C GLN A 70 -4.12 -13.50 0.87
N LYS A 71 -5.03 -12.88 0.10
CA LYS A 71 -5.12 -11.42 -0.03
C LYS A 71 -5.33 -10.76 1.33
N VAL A 72 -6.30 -11.26 2.09
CA VAL A 72 -6.61 -10.78 3.45
C VAL A 72 -5.41 -10.93 4.38
N HIS A 73 -4.73 -12.07 4.33
CA HIS A 73 -3.54 -12.31 5.13
C HIS A 73 -2.43 -11.29 4.82
N ASN A 74 -2.11 -11.07 3.54
CA ASN A 74 -1.07 -10.13 3.12
C ASN A 74 -1.39 -8.69 3.53
N VAL A 75 -2.62 -8.23 3.31
CA VAL A 75 -3.04 -6.87 3.68
C VAL A 75 -3.04 -6.71 5.20
N ALA A 76 -3.50 -7.72 5.95
CA ALA A 76 -3.45 -7.72 7.41
C ALA A 76 -2.01 -7.67 7.92
N PHE A 77 -1.11 -8.44 7.30
CA PHE A 77 0.31 -8.43 7.63
C PHE A 77 0.95 -7.07 7.35
N ALA A 78 0.67 -6.46 6.20
CA ALA A 78 1.12 -5.08 5.91
C ALA A 78 0.65 -4.08 6.97
N TYR A 79 -0.57 -4.23 7.49
CA TYR A 79 -1.09 -3.38 8.56
C TYR A 79 -0.37 -3.62 9.90
N GLN A 80 0.08 -4.85 10.18
CA GLN A 80 0.92 -5.12 11.35
C GLN A 80 2.26 -4.43 11.22
N LEU A 81 2.92 -4.55 10.05
CA LEU A 81 4.19 -3.85 9.78
C LEU A 81 4.03 -2.33 9.92
N MET A 82 2.90 -1.76 9.46
CA MET A 82 2.58 -0.34 9.66
C MET A 82 2.46 0.02 11.14
N ALA A 83 1.81 -0.81 11.95
CA ALA A 83 1.66 -0.57 13.38
C ALA A 83 3.02 -0.64 14.10
N GLU A 84 3.87 -1.60 13.74
CA GLU A 84 5.23 -1.75 14.29
C GLU A 84 6.14 -0.57 13.91
N ALA A 85 5.99 -0.05 12.68
CA ALA A 85 6.67 1.17 12.22
C ALA A 85 6.11 2.48 12.84
N GLY A 86 5.12 2.38 13.74
CA GLY A 86 4.47 3.54 14.36
C GLY A 86 3.68 4.40 13.37
N VAL A 87 3.22 3.83 12.26
CA VAL A 87 2.22 4.46 11.38
C VAL A 87 0.87 4.35 12.08
N GLN A 88 0.11 5.45 12.09
CA GLN A 88 -1.23 5.43 12.68
C GLN A 88 -2.08 4.38 11.95
N ARG A 89 -2.65 3.45 12.72
CA ARG A 89 -3.46 2.34 12.18
C ARG A 89 -4.48 2.87 11.16
N PRO A 90 -4.49 2.33 9.93
CA PRO A 90 -5.42 2.79 8.92
C PRO A 90 -6.87 2.58 9.36
N ARG A 91 -7.74 3.54 9.07
CA ARG A 91 -9.19 3.41 9.32
C ARG A 91 -9.87 2.44 8.35
N ALA A 92 -9.28 2.23 7.17
CA ALA A 92 -9.76 1.31 6.16
C ALA A 92 -9.65 -0.13 6.66
N ARG A 93 -10.68 -0.97 6.47
CA ARG A 93 -10.61 -2.37 6.84
C ARG A 93 -9.76 -3.12 5.81
N VAL A 94 -9.15 -4.21 6.24
CA VAL A 94 -8.39 -5.12 5.36
C VAL A 94 -9.25 -5.56 4.16
N GLN A 95 -10.53 -5.86 4.42
CA GLN A 95 -11.48 -6.24 3.38
C GLN A 95 -11.74 -5.14 2.34
N ASP A 96 -11.70 -3.87 2.71
CA ASP A 96 -11.93 -2.78 1.75
C ASP A 96 -10.79 -2.73 0.72
N ILE A 97 -9.55 -2.98 1.15
CA ILE A 97 -8.39 -3.04 0.27
C ILE A 97 -8.45 -4.26 -0.65
N VAL A 98 -8.78 -5.43 -0.08
CA VAL A 98 -8.88 -6.68 -0.84
C VAL A 98 -9.99 -6.64 -1.89
N ASN A 99 -11.08 -5.92 -1.62
CA ASN A 99 -12.17 -5.68 -2.56
C ASN A 99 -11.86 -4.61 -3.62
N GLY A 100 -10.69 -3.97 -3.57
CA GLY A 100 -10.30 -2.93 -4.51
C GLY A 100 -10.96 -1.58 -4.26
N ASP A 101 -11.39 -1.26 -3.03
CA ASP A 101 -11.94 0.05 -2.70
C ASP A 101 -10.84 1.12 -2.81
N LEU A 102 -10.86 1.86 -3.92
CA LEU A 102 -9.90 2.89 -4.22
C LEU A 102 -9.79 3.94 -3.11
N LYS A 103 -10.91 4.32 -2.50
CA LYS A 103 -10.97 5.35 -1.46
C LYS A 103 -10.17 4.90 -0.22
N SER A 104 -10.28 3.63 0.14
CA SER A 104 -9.54 2.99 1.22
C SER A 104 -8.07 2.84 0.88
N THR A 105 -7.73 2.35 -0.32
CA THR A 105 -6.33 2.21 -0.76
C THR A 105 -5.60 3.54 -0.77
N LEU A 106 -6.20 4.59 -1.34
CA LEU A 106 -5.61 5.93 -1.35
C LEU A 106 -5.42 6.48 0.06
N ARG A 107 -6.31 6.18 1.01
CA ARG A 107 -6.12 6.59 2.42
C ARG A 107 -4.93 5.92 3.06
N VAL A 108 -4.75 4.62 2.84
CA VAL A 108 -3.60 3.87 3.37
C VAL A 108 -2.31 4.43 2.78
N LEU A 109 -2.24 4.55 1.45
CA LEU A 109 -1.07 5.08 0.75
C LEU A 109 -0.77 6.53 1.15
N HIS A 110 -1.79 7.36 1.33
CA HIS A 110 -1.60 8.74 1.79
C HIS A 110 -1.06 8.82 3.22
N SER A 111 -1.48 7.92 4.12
CA SER A 111 -0.91 7.82 5.47
C SER A 111 0.58 7.46 5.42
N LEU A 112 0.96 6.50 4.58
CA LEU A 112 2.37 6.15 4.35
C LEU A 112 3.13 7.34 3.77
N PHE A 113 2.63 7.94 2.69
CA PHE A 113 3.26 9.11 2.07
C PHE A 113 3.47 10.24 3.09
N THR A 114 2.48 10.54 3.94
CA THR A 114 2.61 11.64 4.92
C THR A 114 3.72 11.37 5.95
N LYS A 115 3.89 10.11 6.36
CA LYS A 115 4.92 9.67 7.31
C LYS A 115 6.31 9.64 6.65
N TYR A 116 6.40 9.10 5.44
CA TYR A 116 7.67 8.80 4.76
C TYR A 116 8.02 9.76 3.62
N LYS A 117 7.30 10.88 3.44
CA LYS A 117 7.60 11.88 2.39
C LYS A 117 9.02 12.46 2.44
N HIS A 118 9.71 12.32 3.56
CA HIS A 118 11.07 12.81 3.78
C HIS A 118 12.15 11.75 3.54
N VAL A 119 11.75 10.51 3.25
CA VAL A 119 12.62 9.37 2.94
C VAL A 119 12.69 9.20 1.41
#